data_AF-A0A1A0DMB5-F1
#
_entry.id   AF-A0A1A0DMB5-F1
#
_cell.length_a   1.000
_cell.length_b   1.000
_cell.length_c   1.000
_cell.angle_alpha   90.00
_cell.angle_beta   90.00
_cell.angle_gamma   90.00
#
_symmetry.space_group_name_H-M   'P 1'
#
loop_
_entity.id
_entity.type
_entity.pdbx_description
1 polymer ?
#
loop_
_entity_poly.entity_id
_entity_poly.type
_entity_poly.pdbx_seq_one_letter_code
_entity_poly.pdbx_strand_id
1 'polypeptide(L)' 'MSASDDSLPDHRLEELHAGLHDVFRLVELEHDLLRSRLDDLRSGSDGARLLEGLIVLGGVLHQRLSHLLVLCRDIGHL' A
#
# COMPACT_ATOMS: atom_id res chain seq x y z
N MET A 1 30.15 -18.50 -27.01
CA MET A 1 29.77 -19.34 -25.85
C MET A 1 28.89 -18.49 -24.96
N SER A 2 27.57 -18.70 -25.02
CA SER A 2 26.61 -18.06 -24.12
C SER A 2 26.78 -18.65 -22.73
N ALA A 3 27.16 -17.81 -21.77
CA ALA A 3 26.82 -18.07 -20.37
C ALA A 3 25.51 -17.32 -20.15
N SER A 4 24.42 -18.07 -20.07
CA SER A 4 23.13 -17.56 -19.61
C SER A 4 23.34 -17.00 -18.21
N ASP A 5 23.19 -15.69 -18.07
CA ASP A 5 23.07 -15.02 -16.79
C ASP A 5 21.63 -15.31 -16.31
N ASP A 6 21.40 -16.56 -15.88
CA ASP A 6 20.18 -16.94 -15.15
C ASP A 6 20.26 -16.20 -13.82
N SER A 7 19.72 -14.99 -13.82
CA SER A 7 19.44 -14.21 -12.63
C SER A 7 18.38 -14.97 -11.85
N LEU A 8 18.83 -15.87 -10.97
CA LEU A 8 17.97 -16.50 -9.98
C LEU A 8 17.16 -15.39 -9.29
N PRO A 9 15.83 -15.53 -9.19
CA PRO A 9 15.00 -14.51 -8.57
C PRO A 9 15.51 -14.22 -7.16
N ASP A 10 15.70 -12.94 -6.85
CA ASP A 10 16.17 -12.52 -5.53
C ASP A 10 15.06 -12.80 -4.51
N HIS A 11 15.19 -13.93 -3.82
CA HIS A 11 14.21 -14.36 -2.81
C HIS A 11 13.93 -13.29 -1.75
N ARG A 12 14.90 -12.42 -1.46
CA ARG A 12 14.71 -11.31 -0.52
C ARG A 12 13.77 -10.25 -1.09
N LEU A 13 13.76 -10.07 -2.41
CA LEU A 13 12.85 -9.16 -3.10
C LEU A 13 11.44 -9.73 -3.17
N GLU A 14 11.29 -11.05 -3.33
CA GLU A 14 10.00 -11.75 -3.22
C GLU A 14 9.39 -11.59 -1.81
N GLU A 15 10.19 -11.84 -0.76
CA GLU A 15 9.78 -11.64 0.63
C GLU A 15 9.40 -10.18 0.92
N LEU A 16 10.20 -9.22 0.40
CA LEU A 16 9.89 -7.80 0.51
C LEU A 16 8.59 -7.44 -0.21
N HIS A 17 8.38 -7.94 -1.42
CA HIS A 17 7.15 -7.71 -2.18
C HIS A 17 5.93 -8.28 -1.43
N ALA A 18 6.03 -9.50 -0.91
CA ALA A 18 4.97 -10.12 -0.12
C ALA A 18 4.66 -9.31 1.15
N GLY A 19 5.67 -8.91 1.92
CA GLY A 19 5.48 -8.09 3.11
C GLY A 19 4.89 -6.72 2.82
N LEU A 20 5.34 -6.06 1.74
CA LEU A 20 4.73 -4.80 1.28
C LEU A 20 3.29 -4.98 0.83
N HIS A 21 2.97 -6.12 0.22
CA HIS A 21 1.61 -6.41 -0.23
C HIS A 21 0.68 -6.60 0.96
N ASP A 22 1.12 -7.30 2.01
CA ASP A 22 0.35 -7.45 3.25
C ASP A 22 0.10 -6.09 3.92
N VAL A 23 1.12 -5.23 4.01
CA VAL A 23 0.97 -3.86 4.55
C VAL A 23 0.01 -3.04 3.70
N PHE A 24 0.11 -3.13 2.37
CA PHE A 24 -0.79 -2.44 1.45
C PHE A 24 -2.26 -2.84 1.69
N ARG A 25 -2.53 -4.14 1.85
CA ARG A 25 -3.88 -4.66 2.16
C ARG A 25 -4.39 -4.18 3.52
N LEU A 26 -3.53 -4.06 4.53
CA LEU A 26 -3.90 -3.49 5.84
C LEU A 26 -4.29 -2.02 5.72
N VAL A 27 -3.55 -1.24 4.95
CA VAL A 27 -3.87 0.18 4.70
C VAL A 27 -5.21 0.32 3.97
N GLU A 28 -5.50 -0.53 2.98
CA GLU A 28 -6.80 -0.54 2.30
C GLU A 28 -7.96 -0.81 3.28
N LEU A 29 -7.79 -1.80 4.17
CA LEU A 29 -8.78 -2.12 5.18
C LEU A 29 -8.99 -0.96 6.17
N GLU A 30 -7.90 -0.35 6.65
CA GLU A 30 -7.98 0.83 7.51
C GLU A 30 -8.74 1.96 6.81
N HIS A 31 -8.45 2.22 5.53
CA HIS A 31 -9.13 3.24 4.74
C HIS A 31 -10.64 3.04 4.67
N ASP A 32 -11.08 1.81 4.45
CA ASP A 32 -12.49 1.47 4.39
C ASP A 32 -13.17 1.62 5.76
N LEU A 33 -12.49 1.25 6.84
CA LEU A 33 -12.97 1.48 8.21
C LEU A 33 -13.08 2.96 8.55
N LEU A 34 -12.09 3.78 8.18
CA LEU A 34 -12.11 5.22 8.41
C LEU A 34 -13.24 5.88 7.63
N ARG A 35 -13.49 5.48 6.37
CA ARG A 35 -14.63 5.97 5.58
C ARG A 35 -15.97 5.60 6.21
N SER A 36 -16.15 4.33 6.58
CA SER A 36 -17.37 3.90 7.28
C SER A 36 -17.58 4.70 8.57
N ARG A 37 -16.50 5.01 9.30
CA ARG A 37 -16.59 5.79 10.53
C ARG A 37 -16.93 7.26 10.27
N LEU A 38 -16.53 7.81 9.13
CA LEU A 38 -16.87 9.18 8.73
C LEU A 38 -18.36 9.32 8.44
N ASP A 39 -18.97 8.31 7.82
CA ASP A 39 -20.40 8.30 7.52
C ASP A 39 -21.27 8.38 8.79
N ASP A 40 -20.76 7.88 9.93
CA ASP A 40 -21.42 7.95 11.24
C ASP A 40 -21.30 9.33 11.93
N LEU A 41 -20.40 10.20 11.46
CA LEU A 41 -20.12 11.47 12.11
C LEU A 41 -21.00 12.59 11.58
N ARG A 42 -21.35 13.53 12.48
CA ARG A 42 -22.01 14.76 12.08
C ARG A 42 -21.09 15.55 11.15
N SER A 43 -21.55 15.78 9.92
CA SER A 43 -20.87 16.61 8.93
C SER A 43 -20.47 17.97 9.52
N GLY A 44 -19.23 18.38 9.25
CA GLY A 44 -18.66 19.64 9.72
C GLY A 44 -18.23 19.67 11.19
N SER A 45 -18.37 18.57 11.93
CA SER A 45 -17.76 18.44 13.27
C SER A 45 -16.24 18.36 13.18
N ASP A 46 -15.54 18.78 14.25
CA ASP A 46 -14.08 18.70 14.31
C ASP A 46 -13.58 17.25 14.17
N GLY A 47 -14.33 16.28 14.73
CA GLY A 47 -14.04 14.86 14.56
C GLY A 47 -14.15 14.39 13.11
N ALA A 48 -15.18 14.84 12.38
CA ALA A 48 -15.33 14.53 10.96
C ALA A 48 -14.17 15.11 10.12
N ARG A 49 -13.79 16.37 10.38
CA ARG A 49 -12.68 17.04 9.68
C ARG A 49 -11.33 16.37 9.95
N LEU A 50 -11.08 15.96 11.19
CA LEU A 50 -9.86 15.21 11.53
C LEU A 50 -9.83 13.87 10.79
N LEU A 51 -10.95 13.15 10.77
CA LEU A 51 -11.05 11.86 10.10
C LEU A 51 -10.92 11.98 8.57
N GLU A 52 -11.51 13.01 7.96
CA GLU A 52 -11.30 13.36 6.55
C GLU A 52 -9.81 13.59 6.25
N GLY A 53 -9.11 14.32 7.13
CA GLY A 53 -7.67 14.54 7.02
C GLY A 53 -6.87 13.22 7.06
N LEU A 54 -7.21 12.31 7.97
CA LEU A 54 -6.58 10.99 8.06
C LEU A 54 -6.84 10.14 6.81
N ILE A 55 -8.06 10.16 6.27
CA ILE A 55 -8.39 9.49 5.01
C ILE A 55 -7.57 10.05 3.85
N VAL A 56 -7.35 11.36 3.77
CA VAL A 56 -6.49 11.94 2.73
C VAL A 56 -5.04 11.47 2.90
N LEU A 57 -4.50 11.51 4.12
CA LEU A 57 -3.13 11.09 4.41
C LEU A 57 -2.89 9.61 4.11
N GLY A 58 -3.80 8.72 4.51
CA GLY A 58 -3.65 7.29 4.16
C GLY A 58 -3.81 7.04 2.65
N GLY A 59 -4.54 7.90 1.91
CA GLY A 59 -4.58 7.82 0.44
C GLY A 59 -3.21 8.10 -0.19
N VAL A 60 -2.44 9.02 0.39
CA VAL A 60 -1.04 9.25 -0.01
C VAL A 60 -0.17 8.03 0.30
N LEU A 61 -0.34 7.41 1.47
CA LEU A 61 0.39 6.18 1.83
C LEU A 61 0.06 5.03 0.89
N HIS A 62 -1.23 4.82 0.58
CA HIS A 62 -1.71 3.83 -0.38
C HIS A 62 -1.03 4.01 -1.75
N GLN A 63 -1.02 5.23 -2.28
CA GLN A 63 -0.36 5.52 -3.56
C GLN A 63 1.14 5.21 -3.53
N ARG A 64 1.83 5.54 -2.44
CA ARG A 64 3.28 5.28 -2.30
C ARG A 64 3.57 3.78 -2.20
N LEU A 65 2.80 3.04 -1.41
CA LEU A 65 2.93 1.59 -1.26
C LEU A 65 2.62 0.86 -2.58
N SER A 66 1.58 1.27 -3.30
CA SER A 66 1.27 0.75 -4.63
C SER A 66 2.45 0.93 -5.61
N HIS A 67 3.07 2.11 -5.61
CA HIS A 67 4.24 2.36 -6.44
C HIS A 67 5.44 1.47 -6.04
N LEU A 68 5.69 1.29 -4.74
CA LEU A 68 6.77 0.39 -4.27
C LEU A 68 6.53 -1.07 -4.66
N LEU A 69 5.28 -1.54 -4.61
CA LEU A 69 4.92 -2.88 -5.08
C LEU A 69 5.20 -3.06 -6.57
N VAL A 70 4.81 -2.08 -7.39
CA VAL A 70 5.12 -2.09 -8.83
C VAL A 70 6.62 -2.14 -9.06
N LEU A 71 7.41 -1.34 -8.35
CA LEU A 71 8.88 -1.37 -8.47
C LEU A 71 9.47 -2.73 -8.06
N CYS A 72 8.99 -3.32 -6.96
CA CYS A 72 9.48 -4.64 -6.53
C CYS A 72 9.16 -5.71 -7.56
N ARG A 73 7.95 -5.68 -8.12
CA ARG A 73 7.52 -6.58 -9.18
C ARG A 73 8.37 -6.41 -10.44
N ASP A 74 8.57 -5.16 -10.87
CA ASP A 74 9.29 -4.86 -12.10
C ASP A 74 10.79 -5.21 -12.01
N ILE A 75 11.43 -5.02 -10.85
CA ILE A 75 12.82 -5.40 -10.59
C ILE A 75 12.96 -6.91 -10.41
N GLY A 76 12.02 -7.54 -9.70
CA GLY A 76 12.07 -8.98 -9.39
C GLY A 76 11.50 -9.87 -10.47
N HIS A 77 10.95 -9.29 -11.55
CA HIS A 77 10.20 -10.02 -12.57
C HIS A 77 9.08 -10.90 -11.97
N LEU A 78 8.37 -10.35 -10.95
CA LEU A 78 7.32 -11.04 -10.19
C LEU A 78 5.94 -11.00 -10.88
#